data_AF-A0A9W8L959-F1
#
_entry.id   AF-A0A9W8L959-F1
#
_cell.length_a   1.000
_cell.length_b   1.000
_cell.length_c   1.000
_cell.angle_alpha   90.00
_cell.angle_beta   90.00
_cell.angle_gamma   90.00
#
_symmetry.space_group_name_H-M   'P 1'
#
loop_
_entity.id
_entity.type
_entity.pdbx_description
1 polymer ?
#
loop_
_entity_poly.entity_id
_entity_poly.type
_entity_poly.pdbx_seq_one_letter_code
_entity_poly.pdbx_strand_id
1 'polypeptide(L)'
;MSGASSSNSGPYIPEEFLSYLIGGPCNRFALALKSNLDNEIDWACVRLVAATHQAPESWSLKTHAPFLVEAVLSVLERSRKELAHSSNSNKHKHTGGSSVKQTLLTGSGREAMAKRARQRAGLLATVLFNMAQIGDNSVTMSQDLRVTIECTQWLRGFHGDVGFASVQAEFLDVLDILLPLAPAPAFDSAPVRKWPAFGARESSDLDALALVETCLWEQLVRVVCGSAERKLVVGAVRVLVQSVSWHPQLAREILDLPVPKWSTSGASPASASSAGFGSVGEMLNQRLAELILAPDAEIVGASFELLLNM
;
A
#
# COMPACT_ATOMS: atom_id res chain seq x y z
N MET A 1 -8.03 16.12 -44.75
CA MET A 1 -7.25 15.19 -43.90
C MET A 1 -7.06 15.89 -42.57
N SER A 2 -7.85 15.51 -41.57
CA SER A 2 -7.84 16.12 -40.23
C SER A 2 -7.94 14.97 -39.24
N GLY A 3 -6.92 14.85 -38.39
CA GLY A 3 -6.69 13.68 -37.54
C GLY A 3 -7.73 13.51 -36.45
N ALA A 4 -8.16 12.26 -36.26
CA ALA A 4 -8.83 11.83 -35.05
C ALA A 4 -7.76 11.56 -33.99
N SER A 5 -7.53 12.52 -33.10
CA SER A 5 -6.90 12.28 -31.81
C SER A 5 -7.88 11.48 -30.95
N SER A 6 -7.61 10.19 -30.76
CA SER A 6 -8.34 9.36 -29.80
C SER A 6 -8.01 9.83 -28.38
N SER A 7 -8.80 10.76 -27.86
CA SER A 7 -8.80 11.08 -26.44
C SER A 7 -9.32 9.86 -25.68
N ASN A 8 -8.44 9.25 -24.90
CA ASN A 8 -8.71 8.11 -24.03
C ASN A 8 -9.58 8.57 -22.83
N SER A 9 -10.82 8.99 -23.09
CA SER A 9 -11.79 9.20 -22.01
C SER A 9 -12.17 7.82 -21.47
N GLY A 10 -11.82 7.55 -20.21
CA GLY A 10 -12.22 6.32 -19.51
C GLY A 10 -13.73 6.08 -19.56
N PRO A 11 -14.22 4.90 -19.11
CA PRO A 11 -15.63 4.56 -19.20
C PRO A 11 -16.49 5.57 -18.43
N TYR A 12 -17.23 6.41 -19.15
CA TYR A 12 -18.19 7.36 -18.58
C TYR A 12 -19.41 6.61 -18.04
N ILE A 13 -19.87 6.95 -16.83
CA ILE A 13 -21.08 6.39 -16.22
C ILE A 13 -22.11 7.52 -16.11
N PRO A 14 -23.28 7.43 -16.79
CA PRO A 14 -24.32 8.44 -16.66
C PRO A 14 -24.76 8.61 -15.20
N GLU A 15 -24.94 9.86 -14.76
CA GLU A 15 -25.30 10.18 -13.36
C GLU A 15 -26.58 9.49 -12.89
N GLU A 16 -27.59 9.42 -13.77
CA GLU A 16 -28.85 8.71 -13.51
C GLU A 16 -28.60 7.24 -13.15
N PHE A 17 -27.59 6.62 -13.76
CA PHE A 17 -27.21 5.22 -13.53
C PHE A 17 -26.38 5.02 -12.26
N LEU A 18 -25.62 6.03 -11.82
CA LEU A 18 -24.85 5.96 -10.57
C LEU A 18 -25.76 5.73 -9.35
N SER A 19 -26.93 6.39 -9.31
CA SER A 19 -27.90 6.23 -8.22
C SER A 19 -28.38 4.78 -8.04
N TYR A 20 -28.57 4.03 -9.14
CA TYR A 20 -28.93 2.61 -9.12
C TYR A 20 -27.78 1.70 -8.68
N LEU A 21 -26.53 2.11 -8.90
CA LEU A 21 -25.35 1.32 -8.56
C LEU A 21 -24.96 1.48 -7.08
N ILE A 22 -25.28 2.64 -6.50
CA ILE A 22 -24.84 3.09 -5.17
C ILE A 22 -25.80 2.62 -4.05
N GLY A 23 -26.94 2.01 -4.39
CA GLY A 23 -28.06 1.69 -3.49
C GLY A 23 -27.76 0.85 -2.23
N GLY A 24 -27.14 1.47 -1.23
CA GLY A 24 -27.02 0.96 0.14
C GLY A 24 -26.35 -0.42 0.26
N PRO A 25 -26.83 -1.31 1.16
CA PRO A 25 -26.24 -2.65 1.34
C PRO A 25 -26.33 -3.53 0.08
N CYS A 26 -27.14 -3.14 -0.90
CA CYS A 26 -27.31 -3.82 -2.19
C CYS A 26 -26.47 -3.19 -3.32
N ASN A 27 -25.44 -2.40 -2.97
CA ASN A 27 -24.52 -1.80 -3.93
C ASN A 27 -24.04 -2.84 -4.97
N ARG A 28 -24.33 -2.57 -6.25
CA ARG A 28 -24.11 -3.53 -7.35
C ARG A 28 -22.63 -3.89 -7.51
N PHE A 29 -21.74 -2.97 -7.18
CA PHE A 29 -20.29 -3.22 -7.21
C PHE A 29 -19.88 -4.15 -6.08
N ALA A 30 -20.34 -3.91 -4.85
CA ALA A 30 -20.04 -4.79 -3.73
C ALA A 30 -20.57 -6.21 -3.98
N LEU A 31 -21.77 -6.34 -4.56
CA LEU A 31 -22.33 -7.63 -4.96
C LEU A 31 -21.53 -8.30 -6.08
N ALA A 32 -21.13 -7.57 -7.12
CA ALA A 32 -20.27 -8.11 -8.18
C ALA A 32 -18.95 -8.64 -7.62
N LEU A 33 -18.27 -7.85 -6.78
CA LEU A 33 -17.00 -8.22 -6.18
C LEU A 33 -17.13 -9.45 -5.27
N LYS A 34 -18.26 -9.60 -4.56
CA LYS A 34 -18.56 -10.77 -3.71
C LYS A 34 -19.13 -11.98 -4.48
N SER A 35 -19.51 -11.84 -5.75
CA SER A 35 -20.21 -12.89 -6.53
C SER A 35 -19.36 -14.11 -6.90
N ASN A 36 -18.02 -14.01 -6.79
CA ASN A 36 -17.06 -15.01 -7.28
C ASN A 36 -17.10 -15.27 -8.80
N LEU A 37 -17.79 -14.44 -9.57
CA LEU A 37 -17.83 -14.53 -11.03
C LEU A 37 -16.76 -13.61 -11.62
N ASP A 38 -15.78 -14.18 -12.33
CA ASP A 38 -14.62 -13.44 -12.84
C ASP A 38 -15.00 -12.26 -13.76
N ASN A 39 -16.00 -12.45 -14.59
CA ASN A 39 -16.53 -11.43 -15.50
C ASN A 39 -17.20 -10.27 -14.74
N GLU A 40 -17.91 -10.56 -13.65
CA GLU A 40 -18.54 -9.56 -12.79
C GLU A 40 -17.51 -8.78 -11.98
N ILE A 41 -16.46 -9.47 -11.50
CA ILE A 41 -15.34 -8.84 -10.81
C ILE A 41 -14.59 -7.91 -11.78
N ASP A 42 -14.28 -8.37 -12.99
CA ASP A 42 -13.60 -7.56 -14.02
C ASP A 42 -14.44 -6.33 -14.39
N TRP A 43 -15.75 -6.52 -14.60
CA TRP A 43 -16.70 -5.45 -14.86
C TRP A 43 -16.71 -4.41 -13.73
N ALA A 44 -16.76 -4.87 -12.47
CA ALA A 44 -16.77 -3.99 -11.31
C ALA A 44 -15.45 -3.23 -11.17
N CYS A 45 -14.29 -3.90 -11.30
CA CYS A 45 -12.98 -3.25 -11.17
C CYS A 45 -12.81 -2.08 -12.17
N VAL A 46 -13.22 -2.29 -13.43
CA VAL A 46 -13.08 -1.26 -14.48
C VAL A 46 -14.00 -0.07 -14.24
N ARG A 47 -15.26 -0.32 -13.87
CA ARG A 47 -16.27 0.74 -13.71
C ARG A 47 -16.19 1.46 -12.38
N LEU A 48 -15.73 0.77 -11.32
CA LEU A 48 -15.67 1.36 -9.99
C LEU A 48 -14.64 2.49 -9.93
N VAL A 49 -13.51 2.38 -10.64
CA VAL A 49 -12.52 3.48 -10.75
C VAL A 49 -13.16 4.75 -11.30
N ALA A 50 -13.88 4.63 -12.42
CA ALA A 50 -14.55 5.77 -13.03
C ALA A 50 -15.67 6.32 -12.13
N ALA A 51 -16.39 5.44 -11.44
CA ALA A 51 -17.49 5.83 -10.56
C ALA A 51 -17.00 6.62 -9.34
N THR A 52 -15.94 6.16 -8.68
CA THR A 52 -15.36 6.84 -7.50
C THR A 52 -14.66 8.13 -7.86
N HIS A 53 -14.14 8.25 -9.09
CA HIS A 53 -13.57 9.49 -9.60
C HIS A 53 -14.63 10.51 -10.03
N GLN A 54 -15.72 10.09 -10.70
CA GLN A 54 -16.73 11.00 -11.25
C GLN A 54 -17.66 11.60 -10.20
N ALA A 55 -18.03 10.82 -9.18
CA ALA A 55 -19.02 11.23 -8.19
C ALA A 55 -18.58 10.86 -6.75
N PRO A 56 -17.44 11.36 -6.26
CA PRO A 56 -16.85 10.94 -4.98
C PRO A 56 -17.85 11.07 -3.81
N GLU A 57 -18.64 12.14 -3.76
CA GLU A 57 -19.62 12.39 -2.69
C GLU A 57 -20.69 11.31 -2.58
N SER A 58 -20.99 10.61 -3.68
CA SER A 58 -21.99 9.54 -3.70
C SER A 58 -21.45 8.21 -3.14
N TRP A 59 -20.14 8.10 -2.86
CA TRP A 59 -19.47 6.89 -2.37
C TRP A 59 -19.19 6.92 -0.87
N SER A 60 -20.04 7.58 -0.07
CA SER A 60 -19.91 7.53 1.38
C SER A 60 -20.05 6.09 1.89
N LEU A 61 -19.00 5.60 2.54
CA LEU A 61 -18.93 4.24 3.07
C LEU A 61 -19.95 4.00 4.18
N LYS A 62 -20.22 5.01 5.02
CA LYS A 62 -21.15 4.85 6.15
C LYS A 62 -22.59 4.64 5.70
N THR A 63 -23.02 5.34 4.66
CA THR A 63 -24.44 5.46 4.29
C THR A 63 -24.78 4.70 3.01
N HIS A 64 -23.89 4.71 2.01
CA HIS A 64 -24.20 4.21 0.67
C HIS A 64 -23.47 2.91 0.32
N ALA A 65 -22.26 2.68 0.83
CA ALA A 65 -21.43 1.56 0.40
C ALA A 65 -20.67 0.84 1.56
N PRO A 66 -21.35 0.42 2.64
CA PRO A 66 -20.68 -0.06 3.87
C PRO A 66 -19.82 -1.31 3.69
N PHE A 67 -20.14 -2.17 2.71
CA PHE A 67 -19.41 -3.42 2.47
C PHE A 67 -18.42 -3.32 1.31
N LEU A 68 -18.23 -2.14 0.73
CA LEU A 68 -17.44 -1.98 -0.49
C LEU A 68 -15.95 -2.18 -0.21
N VAL A 69 -15.41 -1.58 0.86
CA VAL A 69 -13.99 -1.76 1.24
C VAL A 69 -13.69 -3.23 1.50
N GLU A 70 -14.54 -3.91 2.27
CA GLU A 70 -14.41 -5.34 2.55
C GLU A 70 -14.42 -6.20 1.27
N ALA A 71 -15.31 -5.87 0.32
CA ALA A 71 -15.40 -6.56 -0.96
C ALA A 71 -14.15 -6.32 -1.83
N VAL A 72 -13.64 -5.08 -1.85
CA VAL A 72 -12.40 -4.71 -2.54
C VAL A 72 -11.21 -5.48 -1.95
N LEU A 73 -11.05 -5.47 -0.63
CA LEU A 73 -9.98 -6.19 0.07
C LEU A 73 -10.04 -7.70 -0.19
N SER A 74 -11.23 -8.28 -0.25
CA SER A 74 -11.41 -9.71 -0.55
C SER A 74 -10.89 -10.09 -1.95
N VAL A 75 -11.12 -9.22 -2.95
CA VAL A 75 -10.61 -9.42 -4.32
C VAL A 75 -9.11 -9.16 -4.39
N LEU A 76 -8.57 -8.20 -3.63
CA LEU A 76 -7.13 -7.97 -3.51
C LEU A 76 -6.41 -9.19 -2.91
N GLU A 77 -6.95 -9.78 -1.84
CA GLU A 77 -6.40 -10.98 -1.22
C GLU A 77 -6.42 -12.18 -2.20
N ARG A 78 -7.52 -12.35 -2.96
CA ARG A 78 -7.60 -13.37 -4.01
C ARG A 78 -6.57 -13.14 -5.10
N SER A 79 -6.45 -11.91 -5.59
CA SER A 79 -5.49 -11.55 -6.64
C SER A 79 -4.06 -11.85 -6.18
N ARG A 80 -3.74 -11.58 -4.90
CA ARG A 80 -2.46 -11.94 -4.30
C ARG A 80 -2.22 -13.45 -4.28
N LYS A 81 -3.22 -14.23 -3.87
CA LYS A 81 -3.11 -15.69 -3.88
C LYS A 81 -2.82 -16.18 -5.30
N GLU A 82 -3.54 -15.71 -6.32
CA GLU A 82 -3.31 -16.07 -7.72
C GLU A 82 -1.88 -15.75 -8.18
N LEU A 83 -1.35 -14.59 -7.79
CA LEU A 83 0.01 -14.16 -8.12
C LEU A 83 1.09 -15.01 -7.44
N ALA A 84 0.89 -15.37 -6.16
CA ALA A 84 1.82 -16.22 -5.41
C ALA A 84 1.92 -17.63 -6.02
N HIS A 85 0.79 -18.21 -6.44
CA HIS A 85 0.76 -19.52 -7.10
C HIS A 85 1.44 -19.51 -8.47
N SER A 86 1.40 -18.38 -9.18
CA SER A 86 2.14 -18.20 -10.44
C SER A 86 3.66 -18.15 -10.23
N SER A 87 4.14 -17.59 -9.11
CA SER A 87 5.57 -17.37 -8.85
C SER A 87 6.32 -18.64 -8.38
N ASN A 88 5.71 -19.46 -7.52
CA ASN A 88 6.36 -20.64 -6.93
C ASN A 88 6.67 -21.79 -7.92
N SER A 89 6.03 -21.82 -9.10
CA SER A 89 6.27 -22.89 -10.08
C SER A 89 7.54 -22.70 -10.93
N ASN A 90 8.15 -21.51 -10.93
CA ASN A 90 9.39 -21.25 -11.65
C ASN A 90 10.66 -21.64 -10.86
N LYS A 91 10.58 -21.83 -9.53
CA LYS A 91 11.72 -22.25 -8.71
C LYS A 91 11.96 -23.77 -8.68
N HIS A 92 10.99 -24.58 -9.13
CA HIS A 92 11.10 -26.06 -9.16
C HIS A 92 11.44 -26.64 -10.55
N LYS A 93 11.75 -25.82 -11.56
CA LYS A 93 12.02 -26.26 -12.94
C LYS A 93 13.44 -26.79 -13.19
N HIS A 94 14.06 -27.43 -12.19
CA HIS A 94 15.37 -28.08 -12.35
C HIS A 94 15.43 -29.53 -11.88
N THR A 95 14.34 -30.29 -11.87
CA THR A 95 14.41 -31.76 -11.82
C THR A 95 13.22 -32.42 -12.52
N GLY A 96 13.49 -33.16 -13.59
CA GLY A 96 12.69 -34.31 -14.02
C GLY A 96 11.39 -34.06 -14.79
N GLY A 97 11.48 -34.15 -16.12
CA GLY A 97 10.47 -34.77 -16.99
C GLY A 97 9.00 -34.35 -16.84
N SER A 98 8.63 -33.16 -17.33
CA SER A 98 7.23 -32.86 -17.66
C SER A 98 7.14 -32.37 -19.11
N SER A 99 6.25 -32.99 -19.87
CA SER A 99 6.03 -32.78 -21.31
C SER A 99 5.97 -31.28 -21.67
N VAL A 100 6.84 -30.85 -22.58
CA VAL A 100 6.95 -29.47 -23.08
C VAL A 100 5.59 -28.94 -23.57
N LYS A 101 4.73 -29.81 -24.11
CA LYS A 101 3.37 -29.45 -24.58
C LYS A 101 2.41 -29.10 -23.43
N GLN A 102 2.50 -29.80 -22.30
CA GLN A 102 1.67 -29.52 -21.12
C GLN A 102 2.13 -28.24 -20.40
N THR A 103 3.44 -27.96 -20.45
CA THR A 103 4.03 -26.72 -19.93
C THR A 103 3.65 -25.50 -20.78
N LEU A 104 3.55 -25.63 -22.11
CA LEU A 104 3.15 -24.53 -23.01
C LEU A 104 1.66 -24.18 -22.91
N LEU A 105 0.78 -25.20 -22.80
CA LEU A 105 -0.67 -24.99 -22.67
C LEU A 105 -1.05 -24.45 -21.28
N THR A 106 -0.41 -24.92 -20.21
CA THR A 106 -0.64 -24.41 -18.84
C THR A 106 0.07 -23.09 -18.56
N GLY A 107 1.18 -22.81 -19.26
CA GLY A 107 1.93 -21.56 -19.15
C GLY A 107 1.13 -20.34 -19.62
N SER A 108 0.46 -20.42 -20.78
CA SER A 108 -0.33 -19.30 -21.30
C SER A 108 -1.54 -18.95 -20.42
N GLY A 109 -2.22 -19.96 -19.87
CA GLY A 109 -3.35 -19.76 -18.96
C GLY A 109 -2.95 -19.15 -17.62
N ARG A 110 -1.79 -19.54 -17.08
CA ARG A 110 -1.24 -18.98 -15.83
C ARG A 110 -0.77 -17.55 -16.00
N GLU A 111 -0.12 -17.24 -17.11
CA GLU A 111 0.32 -15.88 -17.40
C GLU A 111 -0.87 -14.94 -17.62
N ALA A 112 -1.92 -15.40 -18.31
CA ALA A 112 -3.16 -14.65 -18.47
C ALA A 112 -3.88 -14.41 -17.13
N MET A 113 -3.94 -15.42 -16.25
CA MET A 113 -4.49 -15.30 -14.90
C MET A 113 -3.68 -14.31 -14.06
N ALA A 114 -2.36 -14.43 -14.04
CA ALA A 114 -1.48 -13.50 -13.33
C ALA A 114 -1.63 -12.07 -13.86
N LYS A 115 -1.70 -11.88 -15.19
CA LYS A 115 -1.94 -10.56 -15.79
C LYS A 115 -3.28 -9.96 -15.34
N ARG A 116 -4.35 -10.76 -15.34
CA ARG A 116 -5.68 -10.33 -14.88
C ARG A 116 -5.67 -9.97 -13.39
N ALA A 117 -5.05 -10.79 -12.56
CA ALA A 117 -4.90 -10.53 -11.12
C ALA A 117 -4.14 -9.22 -10.85
N ARG A 118 -3.05 -8.94 -11.57
CA ARG A 118 -2.33 -7.65 -11.48
C ARG A 118 -3.21 -6.47 -11.88
N GLN A 119 -3.95 -6.61 -12.98
CA GLN A 119 -4.83 -5.56 -13.47
C GLN A 119 -5.95 -5.26 -12.48
N ARG A 120 -6.61 -6.29 -11.94
CA ARG A 120 -7.61 -6.14 -10.86
C ARG A 120 -7.01 -5.41 -9.66
N ALA A 121 -5.84 -5.85 -9.20
CA ALA A 121 -5.19 -5.26 -8.05
C ALA A 121 -4.84 -3.78 -8.26
N GLY A 122 -4.33 -3.40 -9.44
CA GLY A 122 -4.04 -2.01 -9.79
C GLY A 122 -5.31 -1.14 -9.79
N LEU A 123 -6.37 -1.58 -10.46
CA LEU A 123 -7.65 -0.86 -10.50
C LEU A 123 -8.24 -0.69 -9.10
N LEU A 124 -8.22 -1.74 -8.28
CA LEU A 124 -8.75 -1.70 -6.93
C LEU A 124 -7.90 -0.85 -5.98
N ALA A 125 -6.59 -0.74 -6.20
CA ALA A 125 -5.75 0.21 -5.48
C ALA A 125 -6.16 1.65 -5.80
N THR A 126 -6.40 1.98 -7.08
CA THR A 126 -6.93 3.30 -7.47
C THR A 126 -8.31 3.57 -6.87
N VAL A 127 -9.17 2.55 -6.76
CA VAL A 127 -10.46 2.68 -6.06
C VAL A 127 -10.24 3.07 -4.60
N LEU A 128 -9.37 2.34 -3.87
CA LEU A 128 -9.08 2.66 -2.47
C LEU A 128 -8.48 4.06 -2.33
N PHE A 129 -7.61 4.48 -3.25
CA PHE A 129 -7.09 5.85 -3.33
C PHE A 129 -8.21 6.87 -3.45
N ASN A 130 -9.05 6.78 -4.49
CA ASN A 130 -10.16 7.71 -4.70
C ASN A 130 -11.08 7.76 -3.48
N MET A 131 -11.33 6.61 -2.83
CA MET A 131 -12.17 6.55 -1.65
C MET A 131 -11.53 7.17 -0.41
N ALA A 132 -10.22 6.99 -0.21
CA ALA A 132 -9.49 7.56 0.92
C ALA A 132 -9.41 9.10 0.86
N GLN A 133 -9.46 9.68 -0.34
CA GLN A 133 -9.53 11.15 -0.52
C GLN A 133 -10.88 11.76 -0.11
N ILE A 134 -11.91 10.95 0.13
CA ILE A 134 -13.21 11.42 0.64
C ILE A 134 -13.13 11.52 2.16
N GLY A 135 -13.26 12.73 2.70
CA GLY A 135 -12.95 13.03 4.12
C GLY A 135 -13.62 12.12 5.15
N ASP A 136 -14.90 11.75 4.97
CA ASP A 136 -15.59 10.85 5.91
C ASP A 136 -15.22 9.37 5.74
N ASN A 137 -14.75 9.00 4.55
CA ASN A 137 -14.40 7.61 4.23
C ASN A 137 -13.07 7.21 4.84
N SER A 138 -12.09 8.13 4.93
CA SER A 138 -10.79 7.86 5.55
C SER A 138 -10.95 7.38 7.00
N VAL A 139 -11.85 8.00 7.77
CA VAL A 139 -12.19 7.60 9.14
C VAL A 139 -12.82 6.22 9.23
N THR A 140 -13.61 5.81 8.23
CA THR A 140 -14.19 4.46 8.19
C THR A 140 -13.17 3.43 7.72
N MET A 141 -12.32 3.79 6.76
CA MET A 141 -11.28 2.92 6.22
C MET A 141 -10.18 2.64 7.24
N SER A 142 -9.84 3.62 8.10
CA SER A 142 -8.82 3.45 9.14
C SER A 142 -9.22 2.48 10.25
N GLN A 143 -10.52 2.27 10.46
CA GLN A 143 -11.03 1.29 11.42
C GLN A 143 -10.80 -0.14 10.94
N ASP A 144 -10.53 -0.35 9.65
CA ASP A 144 -10.23 -1.67 9.07
C ASP A 144 -8.72 -1.80 8.83
N LEU A 145 -8.02 -2.41 9.80
CA LEU A 145 -6.56 -2.64 9.75
C LEU A 145 -6.09 -3.38 8.50
N ARG A 146 -6.97 -4.12 7.82
CA ARG A 146 -6.65 -4.80 6.57
C ARG A 146 -6.23 -3.80 5.48
N VAL A 147 -6.79 -2.58 5.47
CA VAL A 147 -6.40 -1.54 4.51
C VAL A 147 -4.94 -1.11 4.73
N THR A 148 -4.56 -0.87 5.99
CA THR A 148 -3.18 -0.53 6.37
C THR A 148 -2.21 -1.68 6.05
N ILE A 149 -2.64 -2.92 6.31
CA ILE A 149 -1.87 -4.14 5.95
C ILE A 149 -1.64 -4.21 4.43
N GLU A 150 -2.67 -3.98 3.61
CA GLU A 150 -2.52 -3.98 2.15
C GLU A 150 -1.55 -2.90 1.67
N CYS A 151 -1.70 -1.67 2.16
CA CYS A 151 -0.82 -0.56 1.79
C CYS A 151 0.64 -0.85 2.17
N THR A 152 0.86 -1.41 3.36
CA THR A 152 2.20 -1.82 3.84
C THR A 152 2.80 -2.91 2.95
N GLN A 153 1.98 -3.87 2.48
CA GLN A 153 2.43 -4.91 1.56
C GLN A 153 2.80 -4.34 0.17
N TRP A 154 2.09 -3.33 -0.32
CA TRP A 154 2.45 -2.64 -1.55
C TRP A 154 3.78 -1.88 -1.43
N LEU A 155 3.97 -1.12 -0.35
CA LEU A 155 5.24 -0.42 -0.07
C LEU A 155 6.43 -1.38 -0.01
N ARG A 156 6.23 -2.57 0.57
CA ARG A 156 7.28 -3.61 0.62
C ARG A 156 7.75 -4.06 -0.76
N GLY A 157 6.87 -4.04 -1.76
CA GLY A 157 7.21 -4.38 -3.15
C GLY A 157 8.24 -3.44 -3.80
N PHE A 158 8.42 -2.21 -3.28
CA PHE A 158 9.34 -1.20 -3.79
C PHE A 158 10.81 -1.63 -3.72
N HIS A 159 11.21 -2.36 -2.67
CA HIS A 159 12.62 -2.68 -2.40
C HIS A 159 13.08 -4.05 -2.94
N GLY A 160 12.35 -4.64 -3.89
CA GLY A 160 12.82 -5.84 -4.61
C GLY A 160 12.55 -7.19 -3.93
N ASP A 161 11.70 -7.24 -2.89
CA ASP A 161 11.16 -8.51 -2.40
C ASP A 161 10.24 -9.11 -3.49
N VAL A 162 10.77 -10.10 -4.22
CA VAL A 162 10.34 -10.69 -5.51
C VAL A 162 8.90 -11.25 -5.56
N GLY A 163 8.09 -11.09 -4.51
CA GLY A 163 6.70 -11.55 -4.46
C GLY A 163 5.64 -10.50 -4.81
N PHE A 164 5.91 -9.21 -4.59
CA PHE A 164 4.85 -8.20 -4.43
C PHE A 164 4.95 -6.99 -5.37
N ALA A 165 6.03 -6.86 -6.13
CA ALA A 165 6.27 -5.79 -7.12
C ALA A 165 5.33 -5.82 -8.36
N SER A 166 4.15 -6.43 -8.24
CA SER A 166 3.26 -6.74 -9.37
C SER A 166 1.95 -5.94 -9.40
N VAL A 167 1.66 -5.17 -8.35
CA VAL A 167 0.55 -4.22 -8.34
C VAL A 167 1.08 -2.89 -8.86
N GLN A 168 0.57 -2.44 -10.01
CA GLN A 168 0.90 -1.13 -10.62
C GLN A 168 0.23 0.04 -9.86
N ALA A 169 0.07 -0.05 -8.54
CA ALA A 169 -0.32 1.12 -7.77
C ALA A 169 0.86 2.10 -7.79
N GLU A 170 0.63 3.36 -8.12
CA GLU A 170 1.68 4.35 -7.97
C GLU A 170 2.00 4.45 -6.47
N PHE A 171 3.28 4.33 -6.09
CA PHE A 171 3.66 4.35 -4.67
C PHE A 171 3.24 5.65 -3.97
N LEU A 172 3.06 6.72 -4.73
CA LEU A 172 2.45 7.97 -4.28
C LEU A 172 1.00 7.79 -3.87
N ASP A 173 0.19 7.10 -4.68
CA ASP A 173 -1.21 6.77 -4.32
C ASP A 173 -1.27 5.99 -3.01
N VAL A 174 -0.31 5.09 -2.76
CA VAL A 174 -0.25 4.32 -1.51
C VAL A 174 0.06 5.22 -0.31
N LEU A 175 0.99 6.16 -0.45
CA LEU A 175 1.30 7.15 0.59
C LEU A 175 0.14 8.11 0.82
N ASP A 176 -0.54 8.52 -0.25
CA ASP A 176 -1.72 9.39 -0.20
C ASP A 176 -2.98 8.67 0.32
N ILE A 177 -3.04 7.33 0.23
CA ILE A 177 -3.99 6.52 0.98
C ILE A 177 -3.59 6.52 2.47
N LEU A 178 -2.32 6.24 2.78
CA LEU A 178 -1.86 6.11 4.16
C LEU A 178 -1.93 7.42 4.96
N LEU A 179 -1.77 8.58 4.31
CA LEU A 179 -1.82 9.88 4.96
C LEU A 179 -3.16 10.14 5.67
N PRO A 180 -4.33 10.10 5.01
CA PRO A 180 -5.61 10.23 5.69
C PRO A 180 -5.98 8.97 6.52
N LEU A 181 -5.39 7.80 6.20
CA LEU A 181 -5.56 6.54 6.97
C LEU A 181 -4.62 6.38 8.16
N ALA A 182 -3.84 7.42 8.48
CA ALA A 182 -3.28 7.58 9.81
C ALA A 182 -4.26 8.39 10.72
N PRO A 183 -5.40 7.85 11.20
CA PRO A 183 -6.20 8.55 12.19
C PRO A 183 -6.46 7.72 13.46
N ALA A 184 -6.65 8.49 14.53
CA ALA A 184 -7.54 8.28 15.67
C ALA A 184 -7.27 7.04 16.57
N PRO A 185 -7.15 7.26 17.89
CA PRO A 185 -6.48 6.35 18.80
C PRO A 185 -7.27 5.06 19.03
N ALA A 186 -6.62 3.92 18.81
CA ALA A 186 -6.88 2.72 19.61
C ALA A 186 -5.91 2.61 20.81
N PHE A 187 -4.84 3.42 20.83
CA PHE A 187 -3.65 3.20 21.67
C PHE A 187 -3.70 3.74 23.10
N ASP A 188 -4.78 4.37 23.54
CA ASP A 188 -4.78 5.02 24.87
C ASP A 188 -4.96 4.07 26.07
N SER A 189 -5.04 2.75 25.88
CA SER A 189 -5.45 1.86 26.99
C SER A 189 -4.47 0.79 27.47
N ALA A 190 -3.33 0.53 26.79
CA ALA A 190 -2.36 -0.43 27.33
C ALA A 190 -0.92 -0.19 26.84
N PRO A 191 0.08 -0.12 27.74
CA PRO A 191 1.48 -0.14 27.34
C PRO A 191 1.80 -1.50 26.70
N VAL A 192 2.22 -1.48 25.43
CA VAL A 192 2.68 -2.67 24.71
C VAL A 192 3.93 -3.19 25.41
N ARG A 193 3.84 -4.37 26.02
CA ARG A 193 4.89 -4.89 26.92
C ARG A 193 6.20 -5.26 26.20
N LYS A 194 6.16 -5.53 24.89
CA LYS A 194 7.31 -5.85 24.02
C LYS A 194 6.99 -5.49 22.57
N TRP A 195 7.91 -4.84 21.88
CA TRP A 195 7.82 -4.57 20.44
C TRP A 195 8.51 -5.67 19.63
N PRO A 196 8.02 -6.01 18.43
CA PRO A 196 8.78 -6.83 17.51
C PRO A 196 10.06 -6.10 17.11
N ALA A 197 11.17 -6.83 17.03
CA ALA A 197 12.32 -6.33 16.30
C ALA A 197 11.92 -6.12 14.82
N PHE A 198 12.48 -5.10 14.16
CA PHE A 198 12.29 -4.91 12.72
C PHE A 198 12.62 -6.18 11.93
N GLY A 199 11.69 -6.64 11.09
CA GLY A 199 11.78 -7.91 10.37
C GLY A 199 11.44 -9.18 11.17
N ALA A 200 11.00 -9.09 12.43
CA ALA A 200 10.44 -10.23 13.17
C ALA A 200 9.05 -10.57 12.62
N ARG A 201 8.94 -11.66 11.86
CA ARG A 201 7.73 -12.04 11.11
C ARG A 201 6.77 -12.94 11.87
N GLU A 202 7.23 -13.50 12.99
CA GLU A 202 6.55 -14.61 13.66
C GLU A 202 6.80 -14.53 15.17
N SER A 203 5.95 -13.83 15.89
CA SER A 203 5.81 -14.08 17.33
C SER A 203 4.33 -14.11 17.66
N SER A 204 3.88 -15.27 18.11
CA SER A 204 2.51 -15.54 18.57
C SER A 204 2.06 -14.66 19.74
N ASP A 205 3.02 -14.01 20.41
CA ASP A 205 2.81 -13.33 21.69
C ASP A 205 2.69 -11.80 21.55
N LEU A 206 2.76 -11.27 20.32
CA LEU A 206 2.63 -9.85 20.04
C LEU A 206 1.21 -9.47 19.65
N ASP A 207 0.82 -8.26 20.07
CA ASP A 207 -0.40 -7.62 19.58
C ASP A 207 -0.32 -7.46 18.05
N ALA A 208 -1.34 -7.96 17.35
CA ALA A 208 -1.41 -7.89 15.89
C ALA A 208 -1.37 -6.43 15.40
N LEU A 209 -1.90 -5.50 16.19
CA LEU A 209 -1.88 -4.07 15.88
C LEU A 209 -0.44 -3.50 15.92
N ALA A 210 0.29 -3.80 17.00
CA ALA A 210 1.68 -3.41 17.18
C ALA A 210 2.59 -3.92 16.04
N LEU A 211 2.32 -5.14 15.57
CA LEU A 211 3.05 -5.72 14.43
C LEU A 211 2.79 -4.96 13.13
N VAL A 212 1.53 -4.61 12.83
CA VAL A 212 1.15 -3.88 11.62
C VAL A 212 1.82 -2.51 11.57
N GLU A 213 1.82 -1.79 12.67
CA GLU A 213 2.42 -0.46 12.74
C GLU A 213 3.94 -0.50 12.68
N THR A 214 4.57 -1.45 13.37
CA THR A 214 6.03 -1.62 13.26
C THR A 214 6.43 -1.96 11.82
N CYS A 215 5.63 -2.79 11.13
CA CYS A 215 5.87 -3.09 9.71
C CYS A 215 5.68 -1.87 8.80
N LEU A 216 4.67 -1.04 9.08
CA LEU A 216 4.44 0.21 8.34
C LEU A 216 5.60 1.19 8.53
N TRP A 217 6.00 1.44 9.77
CA TRP A 217 7.16 2.24 10.12
C TRP A 217 8.43 1.73 9.44
N GLU A 218 8.61 0.41 9.38
CA GLU A 218 9.76 -0.20 8.69
C GLU A 218 9.77 0.19 7.22
N GLN A 219 8.63 0.08 6.53
CA GLN A 219 8.56 0.40 5.11
C GLN A 219 8.69 1.91 4.87
N LEU A 220 8.13 2.76 5.72
CA LEU A 220 8.27 4.22 5.58
C LEU A 220 9.72 4.66 5.78
N VAL A 221 10.38 4.17 6.83
CA VAL A 221 11.80 4.45 7.08
C VAL A 221 12.67 3.94 5.93
N ARG A 222 12.37 2.75 5.38
CA ARG A 222 13.02 2.23 4.17
C ARG A 222 12.87 3.17 2.98
N VAL A 223 11.67 3.70 2.74
CA VAL A 223 11.43 4.65 1.65
C VAL A 223 12.22 5.94 1.86
N VAL A 224 12.21 6.51 3.08
CA VAL A 224 12.94 7.76 3.39
C VAL A 224 14.45 7.58 3.25
N CYS A 225 14.99 6.48 3.74
CA CYS A 225 16.44 6.23 3.74
C CYS A 225 16.96 5.66 2.41
N GLY A 226 16.13 4.92 1.68
CA GLY A 226 16.54 4.18 0.48
C GLY A 226 16.07 4.77 -0.85
N SER A 227 15.10 5.69 -0.87
CA SER A 227 14.62 6.30 -2.10
C SER A 227 15.40 7.58 -2.47
N ALA A 228 15.69 7.73 -3.76
CA ALA A 228 16.16 8.98 -4.34
C ALA A 228 15.00 9.81 -4.93
N GLU A 229 13.79 9.26 -4.97
CA GLU A 229 12.63 9.95 -5.55
C GLU A 229 12.02 10.93 -4.56
N ARG A 230 12.17 12.23 -4.86
CA ARG A 230 11.65 13.35 -4.07
C ARG A 230 10.23 13.14 -3.55
N LYS A 231 9.28 12.84 -4.44
CA LYS A 231 7.85 12.80 -4.08
C LYS A 231 7.56 11.67 -3.08
N LEU A 232 8.22 10.52 -3.25
CA LEU A 232 8.11 9.40 -2.32
C LEU A 232 8.71 9.71 -0.96
N VAL A 233 9.88 10.36 -0.92
CA VAL A 233 10.51 10.77 0.33
C VAL A 233 9.62 11.77 1.07
N VAL A 234 9.12 12.80 0.40
CA VAL A 234 8.21 13.79 1.01
C VAL A 234 6.93 13.13 1.53
N GLY A 235 6.29 12.27 0.71
CA GLY A 235 5.08 11.55 1.13
C GLY A 235 5.33 10.66 2.35
N ALA A 236 6.41 9.89 2.36
CA ALA A 236 6.76 9.02 3.49
C ALA A 236 7.07 9.83 4.76
N VAL A 237 7.78 10.96 4.64
CA VAL A 237 8.04 11.86 5.76
C VAL A 237 6.72 12.43 6.33
N ARG A 238 5.78 12.85 5.49
CA ARG A 238 4.46 13.34 5.94
C ARG A 238 3.67 12.28 6.70
N VAL A 239 3.63 11.05 6.19
CA VAL A 239 2.97 9.92 6.88
C VAL A 239 3.65 9.64 8.22
N LEU A 240 4.98 9.73 8.30
CA LEU A 240 5.72 9.57 9.56
C LEU A 240 5.42 10.70 10.55
N VAL A 241 5.43 11.97 10.12
CA VAL A 241 5.04 13.13 10.96
C VAL A 241 3.68 12.90 11.58
N GLN A 242 2.70 12.54 10.74
CA GLN A 242 1.35 12.27 11.20
C GLN A 242 1.37 11.11 12.21
N SER A 243 2.00 9.98 11.88
CA SER A 243 2.11 8.81 12.76
C SER A 243 2.73 9.14 14.12
N VAL A 244 3.76 9.99 14.17
CA VAL A 244 4.39 10.46 15.42
C VAL A 244 3.42 11.30 16.25
N SER A 245 2.74 12.26 15.63
CA SER A 245 1.79 13.14 16.34
C SER A 245 0.64 12.36 16.99
N TRP A 246 0.18 11.26 16.38
CA TRP A 246 -0.88 10.42 16.92
C TRP A 246 -0.38 9.43 17.98
N HIS A 247 0.82 8.87 17.78
CA HIS A 247 1.39 7.84 18.66
C HIS A 247 2.82 8.19 19.09
N PRO A 248 3.01 9.21 19.95
CA PRO A 248 4.35 9.69 20.32
C PRO A 248 5.14 8.67 21.16
N GLN A 249 4.45 7.87 21.99
CA GLN A 249 5.12 6.81 22.77
C GLN A 249 5.61 5.68 21.86
N LEU A 250 4.77 5.24 20.93
CA LEU A 250 5.12 4.27 19.89
C LEU A 250 6.32 4.74 19.08
N ALA A 251 6.29 6.00 18.61
CA ALA A 251 7.36 6.57 17.82
C ALA A 251 8.69 6.50 18.56
N ARG A 252 8.74 6.89 19.84
CA ARG A 252 9.95 6.80 20.68
C ARG A 252 10.45 5.37 20.77
N GLU A 253 9.57 4.43 21.08
CA GLU A 253 9.94 3.02 21.24
C GLU A 253 10.44 2.40 19.92
N ILE A 254 9.86 2.77 18.78
CA ILE A 254 10.32 2.35 17.45
C ILE A 254 11.68 2.97 17.08
N LEU A 255 11.90 4.24 17.39
CA LEU A 255 13.14 4.94 17.08
C LEU A 255 14.34 4.38 17.87
N ASP A 256 14.09 3.83 19.06
CA ASP A 256 15.10 3.15 19.88
C ASP A 256 15.43 1.72 19.41
N LEU A 257 14.65 1.16 18.48
CA LEU A 257 14.91 -0.19 17.95
C LEU A 257 16.24 -0.23 17.17
N PRO A 258 16.95 -1.38 17.20
CA PRO A 258 18.20 -1.55 16.46
C PRO A 258 17.96 -1.50 14.95
N VAL A 259 18.94 -0.96 14.22
CA VAL A 259 18.84 -0.84 12.76
C VAL A 259 18.73 -2.21 12.08
N PRO A 260 17.74 -2.40 11.20
CA PRO A 260 17.55 -3.68 10.53
C PRO A 260 18.61 -3.96 9.45
N LYS A 261 18.94 -5.25 9.27
CA LYS A 261 20.07 -5.74 8.45
C LYS A 261 20.02 -5.41 6.94
N TRP A 262 18.91 -4.89 6.41
CA TRP A 262 18.80 -4.54 4.99
C TRP A 262 19.48 -3.22 4.64
N SER A 263 19.69 -2.33 5.61
CA SER A 263 20.33 -1.02 5.45
C SER A 263 21.81 -1.09 5.07
N THR A 264 22.49 -2.21 5.31
CA THR A 264 23.91 -2.40 4.99
C THR A 264 24.17 -2.87 3.56
N SER A 265 23.13 -3.26 2.81
CA SER A 265 23.29 -3.90 1.50
C SER A 265 23.24 -2.94 0.30
N GLY A 266 22.87 -1.67 0.50
CA GLY A 266 22.65 -0.69 -0.57
C GLY A 266 23.47 0.60 -0.49
N ALA A 267 24.37 0.74 0.49
CA ALA A 267 25.23 1.93 0.58
C ALA A 267 26.19 1.97 -0.61
N SER A 268 26.08 3.00 -1.45
CA SER A 268 27.11 3.34 -2.42
C SER A 268 28.46 3.51 -1.69
N PRO A 269 29.58 3.04 -2.25
CA PRO A 269 30.87 2.92 -1.53
C PRO A 269 31.56 4.26 -1.22
N ALA A 270 30.90 5.40 -1.44
CA ALA A 270 31.49 6.73 -1.26
C ALA A 270 31.34 7.32 0.15
N SER A 271 30.53 6.72 1.03
CA SER A 271 30.35 7.20 2.42
C SER A 271 30.48 6.09 3.47
N ALA A 272 31.37 5.14 3.23
CA ALA A 272 31.79 4.18 4.25
C ALA A 272 32.73 4.85 5.28
N SER A 273 32.19 5.77 6.08
CA SER A 273 32.73 6.03 7.41
C SER A 273 32.09 5.04 8.38
N SER A 274 32.94 4.29 9.06
CA SER A 274 32.70 3.13 9.90
C SER A 274 31.95 3.39 11.22
N ALA A 275 30.72 3.91 11.16
CA ALA A 275 29.81 3.91 12.31
C ALA A 275 28.55 3.14 11.92
N GLY A 276 28.44 1.89 12.39
CA GLY A 276 27.16 1.20 12.31
C GLY A 276 26.16 1.95 13.16
N PHE A 277 25.03 2.36 12.57
CA PHE A 277 23.93 2.97 13.31
C PHE A 277 23.49 2.06 14.47
N GLY A 278 23.43 2.61 15.67
CA GLY A 278 22.98 1.92 16.88
C GLY A 278 21.46 1.76 16.92
N SER A 279 20.71 2.72 16.38
CA SER A 279 19.25 2.71 16.36
C SER A 279 18.64 3.27 15.06
N VAL A 280 17.35 2.96 14.84
CA VAL A 280 16.58 3.51 13.71
C VAL A 280 16.50 5.03 13.76
N GLY A 281 16.41 5.62 14.95
CA GLY A 281 16.46 7.06 15.14
C GLY A 281 17.76 7.70 14.66
N GLU A 282 18.91 7.08 14.93
CA GLU A 282 20.20 7.59 14.44
C GLU A 282 20.28 7.57 12.90
N MET A 283 19.82 6.48 12.28
CA MET A 283 19.78 6.35 10.82
C MET A 283 18.86 7.40 10.19
N LEU A 284 17.66 7.58 10.76
CA LEU A 284 16.69 8.56 10.27
C LEU A 284 17.21 9.98 10.46
N ASN A 285 17.83 10.29 11.60
CA ASN A 285 18.42 11.61 11.88
C ASN A 285 19.54 11.96 10.89
N GLN A 286 20.43 11.00 10.58
CA GLN A 286 21.45 11.23 9.56
C GLN A 286 20.81 11.54 8.20
N ARG A 287 19.80 10.76 7.80
CA ARG A 287 19.11 10.98 6.53
C ARG A 287 18.40 12.33 6.49
N LEU A 288 17.72 12.73 7.57
CA LEU A 288 17.05 14.02 7.67
C LEU A 288 18.04 15.18 7.61
N ALA A 289 19.22 15.05 8.23
CA ALA A 289 20.28 16.03 8.12
C ALA A 289 20.76 16.23 6.67
N GLU A 290 20.89 15.14 5.89
CA GLU A 290 21.18 15.23 4.45
C GLU A 290 20.06 15.94 3.67
N LEU A 291 18.80 15.60 3.97
CA LEU A 291 17.64 16.17 3.29
C LEU A 291 17.42 17.66 3.61
N ILE A 292 17.77 18.12 4.81
CA ILE A 292 17.70 19.53 5.21
C ILE A 292 18.70 20.40 4.46
N LEU A 293 19.83 19.83 4.02
CA LEU A 293 20.82 20.52 3.20
C LEU A 293 20.44 20.53 1.71
N ALA A 294 19.35 19.88 1.31
CA ALA A 294 18.89 19.86 -0.07
C ALA A 294 18.35 21.25 -0.49
N PRO A 295 18.51 21.66 -1.76
CA PRO A 295 18.01 22.93 -2.28
C PRO A 295 16.48 22.89 -2.56
N ASP A 296 15.70 22.31 -1.65
CA ASP A 296 14.29 22.02 -1.84
C ASP A 296 13.46 22.34 -0.60
N ALA A 297 12.73 23.46 -0.64
CA ALA A 297 11.98 23.97 0.49
C ALA A 297 10.92 22.99 1.03
N GLU A 298 10.33 22.15 0.18
CA GLU A 298 9.30 21.20 0.62
C GLU A 298 9.90 20.00 1.35
N ILE A 299 11.02 19.47 0.84
CA ILE A 299 11.76 18.40 1.51
C ILE A 299 12.31 18.91 2.83
N VAL A 300 12.91 20.11 2.83
CA VAL A 300 13.48 20.74 4.01
C VAL A 300 12.38 20.98 5.06
N GLY A 301 11.26 21.56 4.66
CA GLY A 301 10.10 21.80 5.53
C GLY A 301 9.57 20.51 6.16
N ALA A 302 9.30 19.48 5.34
CA ALA A 302 8.81 18.19 5.83
C ALA A 302 9.84 17.51 6.77
N SER A 303 11.13 17.61 6.45
CA SER A 303 12.20 17.02 7.27
C SER A 303 12.33 17.72 8.63
N PHE A 304 12.22 19.05 8.66
CA PHE A 304 12.18 19.80 9.91
C PHE A 304 10.94 19.47 10.73
N GLU A 305 9.78 19.35 10.09
CA GLU A 305 8.54 18.99 10.75
C GLU A 305 8.65 17.62 11.43
N LEU A 306 9.27 16.63 10.77
CA LEU A 306 9.51 15.33 11.38
C LEU A 306 10.48 15.42 12.58
N LEU A 307 11.59 16.13 12.44
CA LEU A 307 12.53 16.33 13.55
C LEU A 307 11.91 17.05 14.75
N LEU A 308 10.96 17.95 14.54
CA LEU A 308 10.27 18.66 15.62
C LEU A 308 9.24 17.78 16.34
N ASN A 309 8.71 16.75 15.68
CA ASN A 309 7.73 15.84 16.25
C ASN A 309 8.38 14.63 16.97
N MET A 310 9.59 14.24 16.57
CA MET A 310 10.38 13.16 17.20
C MET A 310 10.91 13.56 18.59
#